data_AF-A0A8H7S597-F1
#
_entry.id   AF-A0A8H7S597-F1
#
_cell.length_a   1.000
_cell.length_b   1.000
_cell.length_c   1.000
_cell.angle_alpha   90.00
_cell.angle_beta   90.00
_cell.angle_gamma   90.00
#
_symmetry.space_group_name_H-M   'P 1'
#
loop_
_entity.id
_entity.type
_entity.pdbx_description
1 polymer ?
#
loop_
_entity_poly.entity_id
_entity_poly.type
_entity_poly.pdbx_seq_one_letter_code
_entity_poly.pdbx_strand_id
1 'polypeptide(L)'
;MLQKLPTELLCVVMKYLTFDDLDELYKIQILEPIVRHHLLRHYRFHYQVSSLLRLFESSLKRKREKKQSSLRYNDSNNDNDTNDRREDIANQLLELICHAVEKYPKYEHRTKFSDLLGILESTVIKRILTHNNNNIPQEAEDDYALLCLDIRYKYLHSPSIRVLHDPKYRRRSTKYPLAPFLPREYTWVWRRQCANAADFLHANSKKRILTTKTRVMLSNEDKNRRKERLRFARFFGQLFKVTSLYLESNLDGTFEECVREALVTGDVESLLVMCEAAERPVDVMSMCMMVNMAAEQLWTYLETFDDWLATDPTPEQRARMAQNEQAQQQQQLNGQEELPPPEWLLPDRYKITDDTKLRLTVINRMKKGIHGFMK
;
A
#
# COMPACT_ATOMS: atom_id res chain seq x y z
N MET A 1 10.60 4.56 33.77
CA MET A 1 9.45 4.74 34.69
C MET A 1 8.57 3.49 34.77
N LEU A 2 8.17 2.87 33.65
CA LEU A 2 7.34 1.65 33.64
C LEU A 2 7.93 0.45 34.43
N GLN A 3 9.25 0.30 34.44
CA GLN A 3 9.94 -0.79 35.18
C GLN A 3 9.84 -0.68 36.71
N LYS A 4 9.39 0.47 37.25
CA LYS A 4 9.23 0.68 38.70
C LYS A 4 7.78 0.47 39.17
N LEU A 5 6.85 0.18 38.26
CA LEU A 5 5.45 -0.05 38.59
C LEU A 5 5.24 -1.48 39.09
N PRO A 6 4.40 -1.71 40.11
CA PRO A 6 3.87 -3.03 40.45
C PRO A 6 3.21 -3.70 39.24
N THR A 7 3.32 -5.03 39.16
CA THR A 7 2.83 -5.84 38.03
C THR A 7 1.33 -5.65 37.78
N GLU A 8 0.56 -5.41 38.84
CA GLU A 8 -0.89 -5.19 38.79
C GLU A 8 -1.22 -3.85 38.10
N LEU A 9 -0.50 -2.79 38.46
CA LEU A 9 -0.65 -1.46 37.84
C LEU A 9 -0.18 -1.48 36.40
N LEU A 10 0.91 -2.20 36.11
CA LEU A 10 1.38 -2.40 34.74
C LEU A 10 0.33 -3.14 33.89
N CYS A 11 -0.34 -4.15 34.45
CA CYS A 11 -1.45 -4.84 33.78
C CYS A 11 -2.63 -3.92 33.47
N VAL A 12 -2.93 -2.96 34.35
CA VAL A 12 -3.97 -1.96 34.11
C VAL A 12 -3.56 -1.02 32.97
N VAL A 13 -2.31 -0.51 32.99
CA VAL A 13 -1.79 0.35 31.92
C VAL A 13 -1.86 -0.36 30.56
N MET A 14 -1.44 -1.63 30.49
CA MET A 14 -1.46 -2.40 29.24
C MET A 14 -2.85 -2.54 28.61
N LYS A 15 -3.94 -2.51 29.39
CA LYS A 15 -5.31 -2.55 28.83
C LYS A 15 -5.68 -1.32 28.01
N TYR A 16 -4.99 -0.19 28.23
CA TYR A 16 -5.21 1.05 27.49
C TYR A 16 -4.25 1.20 26.30
N LEU A 17 -3.29 0.29 26.16
CA LEU A 17 -2.30 0.33 25.10
C LEU A 17 -2.79 -0.47 23.89
N THR A 18 -2.48 0.05 22.69
CA THR A 18 -2.74 -0.68 21.46
C THR A 18 -1.73 -1.83 21.29
N PHE A 19 -2.00 -2.75 20.37
CA PHE A 19 -1.01 -3.78 20.01
C PHE A 19 0.34 -3.16 19.63
N ASP A 20 0.31 -2.03 18.93
CA ASP A 20 1.49 -1.35 18.45
C ASP A 20 2.38 -0.81 19.56
N ASP A 21 1.77 -0.23 20.60
CA ASP A 21 2.48 0.24 21.79
C ASP A 21 3.08 -0.94 22.57
N LEU A 22 2.31 -2.03 22.68
CA LEU A 22 2.75 -3.25 23.34
C LEU A 22 3.88 -3.94 22.58
N ASP A 23 3.89 -3.91 21.25
CA ASP A 23 4.95 -4.49 20.43
C ASP A 23 6.28 -3.74 20.60
N GLU A 24 6.23 -2.42 20.81
CA GLU A 24 7.41 -1.63 21.17
C GLU A 24 7.89 -1.93 22.59
N LEU A 25 6.98 -2.04 23.57
CA LEU A 25 7.32 -2.42 24.93
C LEU A 25 7.89 -3.84 25.03
N TYR A 26 7.45 -4.75 24.16
CA TYR A 26 7.96 -6.11 24.08
C TYR A 26 9.47 -6.15 23.77
N LYS A 27 10.02 -5.13 23.09
CA LYS A 27 11.46 -5.03 22.80
C LYS A 27 12.29 -4.71 24.06
N ILE A 28 11.66 -4.30 25.16
CA ILE A 28 12.33 -3.99 26.43
C ILE A 28 12.42 -5.28 27.25
N GLN A 29 13.63 -5.83 27.34
CA GLN A 29 13.92 -7.15 27.94
C GLN A 29 13.29 -7.38 29.33
N ILE A 30 13.26 -6.35 30.18
CA ILE A 30 12.69 -6.44 31.54
C ILE A 30 11.16 -6.57 31.52
N LEU A 31 10.50 -5.96 30.54
CA LEU A 31 9.04 -5.98 30.41
C LEU A 31 8.53 -7.14 29.54
N GLU A 32 9.43 -7.79 28.80
CA GLU A 32 9.11 -8.83 27.83
C GLU A 32 8.18 -9.93 28.38
N PRO A 33 8.42 -10.55 29.56
CA PRO A 33 7.59 -11.67 30.02
C PRO A 33 6.14 -11.25 30.30
N ILE A 34 5.97 -10.06 30.87
CA ILE A 34 4.66 -9.50 31.26
C ILE A 34 3.90 -9.07 30.01
N VAL A 35 4.56 -8.35 29.11
CA VAL A 35 3.98 -7.91 27.84
C VAL A 35 3.63 -9.10 26.95
N ARG A 36 4.49 -10.12 26.87
CA ARG A 36 4.22 -11.36 26.14
C ARG A 36 2.97 -12.07 26.65
N HIS A 37 2.82 -12.18 27.97
CA HIS A 37 1.63 -12.79 28.56
C HIS A 37 0.36 -12.01 28.18
N HIS A 38 0.41 -10.68 28.24
CA HIS A 38 -0.71 -9.82 27.85
C HIS A 38 -1.05 -9.95 26.35
N LEU A 39 -0.03 -9.92 25.48
CA LEU A 39 -0.18 -10.08 24.03
C LEU A 39 -0.79 -11.44 23.66
N LEU A 40 -0.34 -12.53 24.29
CA LEU A 40 -0.89 -13.87 24.04
C LEU A 40 -2.35 -14.01 24.49
N ARG A 41 -2.77 -13.22 25.49
CA ARG A 41 -4.14 -13.23 26.01
C ARG A 41 -5.10 -12.37 25.18
N HIS A 42 -4.68 -11.17 24.79
CA HIS A 42 -5.57 -10.17 24.17
C HIS A 42 -5.34 -9.95 22.67
N TYR A 43 -4.11 -10.17 22.20
CA TYR A 43 -3.68 -9.91 20.82
C TYR A 43 -3.02 -11.13 20.18
N ARG A 44 -3.52 -12.34 20.49
CA ARG A 44 -2.87 -13.61 20.12
C ARG A 44 -2.51 -13.68 18.63
N PHE A 45 -3.44 -13.35 17.75
CA PHE A 45 -3.22 -13.39 16.30
C PHE A 45 -2.14 -12.39 15.86
N HIS A 46 -2.23 -11.12 16.31
CA HIS A 46 -1.24 -10.08 16.00
C HIS A 46 0.16 -10.48 16.46
N TYR A 47 0.26 -11.07 17.66
CA TYR A 47 1.52 -11.57 18.21
C TYR A 47 2.09 -12.73 17.37
N GLN A 48 1.26 -13.70 16.98
CA GLN A 48 1.69 -14.84 16.16
C GLN A 48 2.18 -14.40 14.78
N VAL A 49 1.43 -13.53 14.10
CA VAL A 49 1.84 -12.91 12.83
C VAL A 49 3.16 -12.17 13.01
N SER A 50 3.25 -11.29 14.01
CA SER A 50 4.47 -10.51 14.26
C SER A 50 5.68 -11.39 14.60
N SER A 51 5.47 -12.52 15.29
CA SER A 51 6.52 -13.49 15.57
C SER A 51 7.00 -14.18 14.29
N LEU A 52 6.10 -14.63 13.41
CA LEU A 52 6.47 -15.23 12.13
C LEU A 52 7.21 -14.24 11.23
N LEU A 53 6.77 -12.98 11.17
CA LEU A 53 7.45 -11.95 10.39
C LEU A 53 8.83 -11.60 10.97
N ARG A 54 9.04 -11.67 12.30
CA ARG A 54 10.39 -11.56 12.90
C ARG A 54 11.29 -12.74 12.56
N LEU A 55 10.73 -13.96 12.53
CA LEU A 55 11.46 -15.14 12.08
C LEU A 55 11.88 -15.00 10.62
N PHE A 56 10.99 -14.50 9.76
CA PHE A 56 11.31 -14.14 8.38
C PHE A 56 12.45 -13.13 8.30
N GLU A 57 12.37 -12.01 9.01
CA GLU A 57 13.45 -11.01 9.02
C GLU A 57 14.79 -11.59 9.50
N SER A 58 14.77 -12.47 10.51
CA SER A 58 15.97 -13.11 11.02
C SER A 58 16.62 -14.05 10.00
N SER A 59 15.82 -14.72 9.16
CA SER A 59 16.34 -15.58 8.09
C SER A 59 16.96 -14.74 6.96
N LEU A 60 16.35 -13.60 6.63
CA LEU A 60 16.90 -12.65 5.65
C LEU A 60 18.26 -12.08 6.08
N LYS A 61 18.41 -11.72 7.37
CA LYS A 61 19.70 -11.26 7.92
C LYS A 61 20.79 -12.30 7.73
N ARG A 62 20.54 -13.55 8.13
CA ARG A 62 21.49 -14.65 7.98
C ARG A 62 21.85 -14.90 6.52
N LYS A 63 20.90 -14.80 5.59
CA LYS A 63 21.15 -14.91 4.15
C LYS A 63 22.16 -13.85 3.68
N ARG A 64 21.97 -12.60 4.11
CA ARG A 64 22.80 -11.47 3.67
C ARG A 64 24.20 -11.51 4.29
N GLU A 65 24.31 -11.87 5.57
CA GLU A 65 25.60 -12.12 6.23
C GLU A 65 26.39 -13.22 5.50
N LYS A 66 25.73 -14.34 5.17
CA LYS A 66 26.34 -15.42 4.38
C LYS A 66 26.76 -14.96 2.98
N LYS A 67 25.93 -14.18 2.27
CA LYS A 67 26.23 -13.67 0.92
C LYS A 67 27.43 -12.72 0.93
N GLN A 68 27.58 -11.90 1.99
CA GLN A 68 28.73 -11.02 2.17
C GLN A 68 30.01 -11.80 2.51
N SER A 69 29.92 -12.85 3.33
CA SER A 69 31.06 -13.73 3.61
C SER A 69 31.44 -14.65 2.44
N SER A 70 30.48 -15.02 1.60
CA SER A 70 30.65 -15.96 0.47
C SER A 70 30.94 -15.29 -0.87
N LEU A 71 31.32 -14.00 -0.91
CA LEU A 71 31.88 -13.33 -2.11
C LEU A 71 33.16 -13.99 -2.67
N ARG A 72 33.58 -15.15 -2.12
CA ARG A 72 34.65 -16.01 -2.61
C ARG A 72 34.21 -17.34 -3.25
N TYR A 73 32.93 -17.75 -3.19
CA TYR A 73 32.48 -19.00 -3.80
C TYR A 73 31.04 -18.91 -4.33
N ASN A 74 30.87 -19.20 -5.62
CA ASN A 74 29.56 -19.35 -6.28
C ASN A 74 28.87 -20.61 -5.75
N ASP A 75 27.96 -20.47 -4.79
CA ASP A 75 27.17 -21.59 -4.28
C ASP A 75 25.69 -21.37 -4.62
N SER A 76 25.26 -21.99 -5.73
CA SER A 76 23.90 -21.96 -6.26
C SER A 76 22.89 -22.76 -5.42
N ASN A 77 23.34 -23.51 -4.41
CA ASN A 77 22.46 -24.29 -3.54
C ASN A 77 21.71 -23.44 -2.49
N ASN A 78 22.12 -22.19 -2.27
CA ASN A 78 21.64 -21.36 -1.17
C ASN A 78 20.31 -20.65 -1.46
N ASP A 79 19.92 -20.50 -2.73
CA ASP A 79 18.67 -19.82 -3.09
C ASP A 79 17.44 -20.72 -2.87
N ASN A 80 17.58 -22.05 -3.02
CA ASN A 80 16.48 -22.99 -2.80
C ASN A 80 16.04 -23.04 -1.32
N ASP A 81 16.96 -23.18 -0.35
CA ASP A 81 16.62 -23.17 1.10
C ASP A 81 15.92 -21.86 1.53
N THR A 82 16.22 -20.74 0.86
CA THR A 82 15.58 -19.46 1.19
C THR A 82 14.19 -19.31 0.61
N ASN A 83 13.96 -19.86 -0.58
CA ASN A 83 12.62 -19.94 -1.17
C ASN A 83 11.74 -20.88 -0.35
N ASP A 84 12.27 -22.06 0.04
CA ASP A 84 11.55 -23.04 0.86
C ASP A 84 11.09 -22.43 2.19
N ARG A 85 11.97 -21.68 2.89
CA ARG A 85 11.58 -21.01 4.14
C ARG A 85 10.58 -19.88 3.97
N ARG A 86 10.68 -19.10 2.89
CA ARG A 86 9.70 -18.04 2.59
C ARG A 86 8.34 -18.67 2.32
N GLU A 87 8.32 -19.75 1.56
CA GLU A 87 7.12 -20.53 1.29
C GLU A 87 6.54 -21.13 2.58
N ASP A 88 7.36 -21.70 3.47
CA ASP A 88 6.89 -22.22 4.75
C ASP A 88 6.24 -21.13 5.61
N ILE A 89 6.83 -19.94 5.66
CA ILE A 89 6.26 -18.80 6.40
C ILE A 89 4.95 -18.34 5.73
N ALA A 90 4.88 -18.31 4.40
CA ALA A 90 3.66 -18.00 3.67
C ALA A 90 2.52 -19.00 4.01
N ASN A 91 2.83 -20.30 4.07
CA ASN A 91 1.89 -21.34 4.50
C ASN A 91 1.42 -21.09 5.93
N GLN A 92 2.35 -20.91 6.86
CA GLN A 92 2.03 -20.72 8.28
C GLN A 92 1.17 -19.48 8.53
N LEU A 93 1.45 -18.36 7.83
CA LEU A 93 0.65 -17.14 7.93
C LEU A 93 -0.79 -17.37 7.44
N LEU A 94 -0.96 -18.08 6.33
CA LEU A 94 -2.28 -18.38 5.77
C LEU A 94 -3.03 -19.40 6.64
N GLU A 95 -2.34 -20.42 7.14
CA GLU A 95 -2.89 -21.39 8.08
C GLU A 95 -3.34 -20.72 9.38
N LEU A 96 -2.59 -19.75 9.92
CA LEU A 96 -3.01 -19.00 11.10
C LEU A 96 -4.36 -18.30 10.88
N ILE A 97 -4.59 -17.73 9.70
CA ILE A 97 -5.88 -17.14 9.33
C ILE A 97 -6.95 -18.23 9.30
N CYS A 98 -6.73 -19.31 8.56
CA CYS A 98 -7.70 -20.40 8.43
C CYS A 98 -8.10 -20.99 9.80
N HIS A 99 -7.12 -21.37 10.63
CA HIS A 99 -7.36 -21.94 11.96
C HIS A 99 -8.07 -20.96 12.91
N ALA A 100 -7.87 -19.65 12.74
CA ALA A 100 -8.58 -18.64 13.52
C ALA A 100 -10.02 -18.50 13.04
N VAL A 101 -10.26 -18.50 11.73
CA VAL A 101 -11.59 -18.39 11.10
C VAL A 101 -12.46 -19.61 11.40
N GLU A 102 -11.90 -20.82 11.37
CA GLU A 102 -12.63 -22.07 11.60
C GLU A 102 -13.28 -22.18 13.00
N LYS A 103 -12.80 -21.39 13.97
CA LYS A 103 -13.39 -21.31 15.33
C LYS A 103 -14.71 -20.55 15.37
N TYR A 104 -15.01 -19.78 14.33
CA TYR A 104 -16.24 -19.00 14.21
C TYR A 104 -17.30 -19.77 13.43
N PRO A 105 -18.59 -19.43 13.57
CA PRO A 105 -19.64 -20.03 12.77
C PRO A 105 -19.53 -19.62 11.30
N LYS A 106 -20.00 -20.48 10.39
CA LYS A 106 -19.83 -20.34 8.92
C LYS A 106 -20.30 -19.00 8.35
N TYR A 107 -21.32 -18.37 8.94
CA TYR A 107 -21.84 -17.09 8.46
C TYR A 107 -20.89 -15.91 8.74
N GLU A 108 -19.97 -16.04 9.72
CA GLU A 108 -18.96 -15.01 10.03
C GLU A 108 -17.62 -15.25 9.33
N HIS A 109 -17.44 -16.41 8.68
CA HIS A 109 -16.14 -16.81 8.13
C HIS A 109 -15.55 -15.76 7.21
N ARG A 110 -16.35 -15.24 6.28
CA ARG A 110 -15.93 -14.21 5.33
C ARG A 110 -15.40 -12.97 6.05
N THR A 111 -16.21 -12.39 6.95
CA THR A 111 -15.84 -11.17 7.67
C THR A 111 -14.60 -11.38 8.51
N LYS A 112 -14.51 -12.48 9.26
CA LYS A 112 -13.34 -12.80 10.08
C LYS A 112 -12.09 -13.05 9.25
N PHE A 113 -12.21 -13.68 8.09
CA PHE A 113 -11.09 -13.87 7.18
C PHE A 113 -10.57 -12.51 6.70
N SER A 114 -11.45 -11.62 6.25
CA SER A 114 -11.08 -10.27 5.80
C SER A 114 -10.46 -9.43 6.94
N ASP A 115 -11.00 -9.51 8.17
CA ASP A 115 -10.45 -8.80 9.34
C ASP A 115 -9.01 -9.25 9.64
N LEU A 116 -8.79 -10.57 9.70
CA LEU A 116 -7.47 -11.15 9.99
C LEU A 116 -6.46 -10.91 8.87
N LEU A 117 -6.93 -10.94 7.62
CA LEU A 117 -6.12 -10.56 6.46
C LEU A 117 -5.72 -9.08 6.54
N GLY A 118 -6.63 -8.17 6.88
CA GLY A 118 -6.33 -6.76 7.08
C GLY A 118 -5.30 -6.51 8.19
N ILE A 119 -5.33 -7.30 9.28
CA ILE A 119 -4.29 -7.27 10.32
C ILE A 119 -2.93 -7.70 9.75
N LEU A 120 -2.89 -8.77 8.96
CA LEU A 120 -1.65 -9.23 8.33
C LEU A 120 -1.09 -8.18 7.36
N GLU A 121 -1.93 -7.64 6.49
CA GLU A 121 -1.56 -6.62 5.50
C GLU A 121 -1.04 -5.34 6.17
N SER A 122 -1.74 -4.85 7.20
CA SER A 122 -1.30 -3.68 7.98
C SER A 122 0.02 -3.93 8.71
N THR A 123 0.24 -5.13 9.25
CA THR A 123 1.50 -5.49 9.92
C THR A 123 2.66 -5.51 8.94
N VAL A 124 2.47 -6.05 7.73
CA VAL A 124 3.48 -6.04 6.66
C VAL A 124 3.83 -4.61 6.26
N ILE A 125 2.82 -3.79 5.98
CA ILE A 125 3.01 -2.38 5.61
C ILE A 125 3.73 -1.60 6.70
N LYS A 126 3.34 -1.79 7.96
CA LYS A 126 4.02 -1.17 9.09
C LYS A 126 5.51 -1.51 9.07
N ARG A 127 5.89 -2.77 8.86
CA ARG A 127 7.31 -3.17 8.80
C ARG A 127 8.06 -2.53 7.64
N ILE A 128 7.46 -2.43 6.47
CA ILE A 128 8.07 -1.76 5.30
C ILE A 128 8.28 -0.26 5.55
N LEU A 129 7.30 0.39 6.18
CA LEU A 129 7.30 1.83 6.44
C LEU A 129 8.04 2.25 7.71
N THR A 130 8.32 1.33 8.66
CA THR A 130 8.95 1.70 9.93
C THR A 130 10.46 1.92 9.74
N HIS A 131 10.89 3.19 9.85
CA HIS A 131 12.30 3.57 9.73
C HIS A 131 13.16 3.23 10.97
N ASN A 132 12.55 3.10 12.16
CA ASN A 132 13.28 2.97 13.43
C ASN A 132 13.89 1.61 13.72
N ASN A 133 13.59 0.57 12.94
CA ASN A 133 14.29 -0.69 13.08
C ASN A 133 15.56 -0.66 12.24
N ASN A 134 16.69 -0.28 12.86
CA ASN A 134 18.05 -0.63 12.42
C ASN A 134 18.24 -2.15 12.16
N ASN A 135 17.21 -2.94 12.45
CA ASN A 135 17.12 -4.36 12.26
C ASN A 135 16.48 -4.80 10.93
N ILE A 136 15.88 -3.93 10.13
CA ILE A 136 15.34 -4.37 8.83
C ILE A 136 16.45 -4.21 7.78
N PRO A 137 16.99 -5.31 7.25
CA PRO A 137 18.12 -5.22 6.35
C PRO A 137 17.73 -4.52 5.03
N GLN A 138 18.68 -3.84 4.38
CA GLN A 138 18.48 -3.10 3.14
C GLN A 138 17.93 -4.00 2.02
N GLU A 139 16.83 -3.62 1.34
CA GLU A 139 16.08 -4.44 0.34
C GLU A 139 15.10 -5.46 0.95
N ALA A 140 14.73 -5.34 2.23
CA ALA A 140 13.67 -6.20 2.78
C ALA A 140 12.31 -6.00 2.09
N GLU A 141 12.07 -4.82 1.50
CA GLU A 141 10.86 -4.53 0.73
C GLU A 141 10.57 -5.55 -0.39
N ASP A 142 11.62 -6.05 -1.03
CA ASP A 142 11.51 -7.02 -2.13
C ASP A 142 11.16 -8.41 -1.58
N ASP A 143 11.83 -8.82 -0.51
CA ASP A 143 11.54 -10.08 0.18
C ASP A 143 10.11 -10.11 0.75
N TYR A 144 9.63 -8.98 1.29
CA TYR A 144 8.23 -8.84 1.72
C TYR A 144 7.25 -8.94 0.56
N ALA A 145 7.53 -8.31 -0.58
CA ALA A 145 6.67 -8.42 -1.74
C ALA A 145 6.60 -9.87 -2.25
N LEU A 146 7.73 -10.57 -2.31
CA LEU A 146 7.76 -12.00 -2.66
C LEU A 146 6.97 -12.86 -1.67
N LEU A 147 7.07 -12.59 -0.37
CA LEU A 147 6.27 -13.27 0.64
C LEU A 147 4.76 -13.05 0.40
N CYS A 148 4.34 -11.81 0.12
CA CYS A 148 2.96 -11.47 -0.19
C CYS A 148 2.46 -12.18 -1.47
N LEU A 149 3.30 -12.25 -2.50
CA LEU A 149 3.01 -12.98 -3.73
C LEU A 149 2.89 -14.49 -3.50
N ASP A 150 3.73 -15.08 -2.65
CA ASP A 150 3.64 -16.51 -2.29
C ASP A 150 2.36 -16.81 -1.51
N ILE A 151 1.97 -15.95 -0.56
CA ILE A 151 0.70 -16.09 0.16
C ILE A 151 -0.47 -16.00 -0.82
N ARG A 152 -0.45 -15.01 -1.72
CA ARG A 152 -1.47 -14.85 -2.78
C ARG A 152 -1.51 -16.10 -3.66
N TYR A 153 -0.36 -16.58 -4.14
CA TYR A 153 -0.26 -17.78 -4.96
C TYR A 153 -0.87 -18.99 -4.27
N LYS A 154 -0.53 -19.24 -3.01
CA LYS A 154 -1.05 -20.37 -2.21
C LYS A 154 -2.55 -20.27 -2.00
N TYR A 155 -3.05 -19.10 -1.64
CA TYR A 155 -4.49 -18.84 -1.53
C TYR A 155 -5.22 -19.16 -2.86
N LEU A 156 -4.67 -18.72 -3.98
CA LEU A 156 -5.23 -18.92 -5.32
C LEU A 156 -5.17 -20.38 -5.81
N HIS A 157 -4.29 -21.19 -5.26
CA HIS A 157 -4.14 -22.61 -5.60
C HIS A 157 -4.83 -23.56 -4.63
N SER A 158 -5.28 -23.09 -3.45
CA SER A 158 -5.95 -23.90 -2.43
C SER A 158 -7.47 -23.66 -2.35
N PRO A 159 -8.33 -24.54 -2.92
CA PRO A 159 -9.79 -24.35 -2.92
C PRO A 159 -10.41 -24.28 -1.53
N SER A 160 -9.91 -25.08 -0.59
CA SER A 160 -10.38 -25.10 0.81
C SER A 160 -10.30 -23.72 1.47
N ILE A 161 -9.18 -23.02 1.27
CA ILE A 161 -8.94 -21.69 1.82
C ILE A 161 -9.87 -20.66 1.18
N ARG A 162 -10.09 -20.74 -0.14
CA ARG A 162 -11.00 -19.81 -0.84
C ARG A 162 -12.44 -19.96 -0.39
N VAL A 163 -12.89 -21.19 -0.14
CA VAL A 163 -14.25 -21.44 0.36
C VAL A 163 -14.46 -20.85 1.76
N LEU A 164 -13.41 -20.83 2.61
CA LEU A 164 -13.45 -20.16 3.91
C LEU A 164 -13.59 -18.64 3.77
N HIS A 165 -12.90 -18.02 2.82
CA HIS A 165 -12.97 -16.56 2.61
C HIS A 165 -14.24 -16.13 1.87
N ASP A 166 -14.60 -16.83 0.79
CA ASP A 166 -15.80 -16.57 0.00
C ASP A 166 -16.42 -17.91 -0.46
N PRO A 167 -17.51 -18.36 0.19
CA PRO A 167 -18.19 -19.60 -0.18
C PRO A 167 -18.76 -19.60 -1.61
N LYS A 168 -18.97 -18.42 -2.20
CA LYS A 168 -19.47 -18.27 -3.58
C LYS A 168 -18.35 -18.14 -4.60
N TYR A 169 -17.10 -18.25 -4.17
CA TYR A 169 -15.94 -18.06 -5.03
C TYR A 169 -15.92 -19.05 -6.21
N ARG A 170 -16.05 -18.52 -7.42
CA ARG A 170 -15.91 -19.27 -8.68
C ARG A 170 -14.78 -18.64 -9.51
N ARG A 171 -13.74 -19.44 -9.83
CA ARG A 171 -12.53 -19.00 -10.56
C ARG A 171 -12.82 -18.27 -11.88
N ARG A 172 -13.93 -18.58 -12.56
CA ARG A 172 -14.27 -18.02 -13.90
C ARG A 172 -15.44 -17.02 -13.89
N SER A 173 -16.04 -16.73 -12.74
CA SER A 173 -17.32 -16.00 -12.66
C SER A 173 -17.34 -14.90 -11.59
N THR A 174 -16.22 -14.67 -10.90
CA THR A 174 -16.13 -13.59 -9.90
C THR A 174 -15.70 -12.31 -10.60
N LYS A 175 -16.66 -11.38 -10.79
CA LYS A 175 -16.41 -10.01 -11.30
C LYS A 175 -15.38 -9.25 -10.45
N TYR A 176 -15.22 -9.65 -9.18
CA TYR A 176 -14.25 -9.11 -8.23
C TYR A 176 -13.54 -10.27 -7.52
N PRO A 177 -12.34 -10.66 -7.95
CA PRO A 177 -11.59 -11.67 -7.24
C PRO A 177 -11.16 -11.12 -5.87
N LEU A 178 -11.55 -11.81 -4.80
CA LEU A 178 -11.00 -11.60 -3.47
C LEU A 178 -9.73 -12.43 -3.36
N ALA A 179 -8.58 -11.75 -3.22
CA ALA A 179 -7.29 -12.39 -3.02
C ALA A 179 -6.44 -11.54 -2.06
N PRO A 180 -5.57 -12.17 -1.24
CA PRO A 180 -4.62 -11.47 -0.38
C PRO A 180 -3.67 -10.53 -1.14
N PHE A 181 -3.33 -9.42 -0.50
CA PHE A 181 -2.27 -8.50 -0.91
C PHE A 181 -2.46 -7.88 -2.29
N LEU A 182 -3.68 -7.74 -2.81
CA LEU A 182 -3.90 -7.09 -4.11
C LEU A 182 -3.43 -5.62 -4.08
N PRO A 183 -2.89 -5.07 -5.19
CA PRO A 183 -2.47 -3.67 -5.24
C PRO A 183 -3.53 -2.68 -4.77
N ARG A 184 -4.81 -2.93 -5.10
CA ARG A 184 -5.92 -2.08 -4.65
C ARG A 184 -6.00 -1.87 -3.13
N GLU A 185 -5.59 -2.86 -2.33
CA GLU A 185 -5.63 -2.80 -0.86
C GLU A 185 -4.59 -1.81 -0.29
N TYR A 186 -3.61 -1.40 -1.12
CA TYR A 186 -2.51 -0.49 -0.75
C TYR A 186 -2.57 0.87 -1.44
N THR A 187 -3.58 1.11 -2.27
CA THR A 187 -3.74 2.39 -3.01
C THR A 187 -3.78 3.60 -2.10
N TRP A 188 -4.44 3.49 -0.94
CA TRP A 188 -4.49 4.56 0.05
C TRP A 188 -3.09 4.88 0.61
N VAL A 189 -2.21 3.88 0.78
CA VAL A 189 -0.82 4.09 1.19
C VAL A 189 -0.06 4.78 0.08
N TRP A 190 -0.24 4.35 -1.17
CA TRP A 190 0.36 4.99 -2.34
C TRP A 190 -0.01 6.47 -2.45
N ARG A 191 -1.31 6.79 -2.41
CA ARG A 191 -1.81 8.18 -2.41
C ARG A 191 -1.20 9.00 -1.28
N ARG A 192 -1.11 8.45 -0.07
CA ARG A 192 -0.46 9.13 1.07
C ARG A 192 1.03 9.39 0.80
N GLN A 193 1.73 8.44 0.20
CA GLN A 193 3.15 8.57 -0.14
C GLN A 193 3.40 9.59 -1.26
N CYS A 194 2.52 9.65 -2.25
CA CYS A 194 2.51 10.66 -3.29
C CYS A 194 2.23 12.07 -2.73
N ALA A 195 1.22 12.22 -1.87
CA ALA A 195 0.93 13.49 -1.19
C ALA A 195 2.12 13.98 -0.35
N ASN A 196 2.74 13.08 0.42
CA ASN A 196 3.97 13.38 1.17
C ASN A 196 5.11 13.90 0.28
N ALA A 197 5.22 13.41 -0.95
CA ALA A 197 6.21 13.86 -1.92
C ALA A 197 5.87 15.25 -2.47
N ALA A 198 4.60 15.51 -2.77
CA ALA A 198 4.12 16.81 -3.22
C ALA A 198 4.42 17.89 -2.18
N ASP A 199 4.08 17.66 -0.91
CA ASP A 199 4.37 18.58 0.21
C ASP A 199 5.85 18.94 0.28
N PHE A 200 6.72 17.94 0.12
CA PHE A 200 8.16 18.11 0.13
C PHE A 200 8.66 18.93 -1.08
N LEU A 201 8.10 18.73 -2.27
CA LEU A 201 8.43 19.51 -3.46
C LEU A 201 8.00 20.98 -3.30
N HIS A 202 6.80 21.23 -2.76
CA HIS A 202 6.30 22.57 -2.49
C HIS A 202 7.10 23.29 -1.38
N ALA A 203 7.50 22.59 -0.33
CA ALA A 203 8.34 23.16 0.72
C ALA A 203 9.73 23.57 0.19
N ASN A 204 10.31 22.78 -0.72
CA ASN A 204 11.62 23.06 -1.29
C ASN A 204 11.60 24.15 -2.36
N SER A 205 10.52 24.30 -3.13
CA SER A 205 10.39 25.40 -4.09
C SER A 205 10.34 26.75 -3.38
N LYS A 206 9.57 26.86 -2.28
CA LYS A 206 9.54 28.06 -1.42
C LYS A 206 10.91 28.38 -0.81
N LYS A 207 11.63 27.37 -0.31
CA LYS A 207 12.97 27.55 0.26
C LYS A 207 14.01 28.00 -0.78
N ARG A 208 13.95 27.50 -2.03
CA ARG A 208 14.86 27.92 -3.11
C ARG A 208 14.73 29.40 -3.49
N ILE A 209 13.53 29.95 -3.41
CA ILE A 209 13.28 31.37 -3.70
C ILE A 209 13.91 32.27 -2.63
N LEU A 210 13.98 31.80 -1.38
CA LEU A 210 14.51 32.56 -0.24
C LEU A 210 16.03 32.43 -0.04
N THR A 211 16.68 31.41 -0.62
CA THR A 211 18.12 31.17 -0.41
C THR A 211 18.85 30.90 -1.72
N THR A 212 19.48 31.93 -2.31
CA THR A 212 20.23 31.82 -3.58
C THR A 212 21.64 31.25 -3.44
N LYS A 213 22.10 30.87 -2.23
CA LYS A 213 23.49 30.42 -2.01
C LYS A 213 23.73 29.19 -1.14
N THR A 214 22.71 28.51 -0.65
CA THR A 214 22.90 27.34 0.22
C THR A 214 22.42 26.06 -0.46
N ARG A 215 23.38 25.14 -0.70
CA ARG A 215 23.12 23.74 -1.01
C ARG A 215 22.15 23.22 0.04
N VAL A 216 20.87 23.04 -0.32
CA VAL A 216 19.82 22.60 0.62
C VAL A 216 20.20 21.19 1.08
N MET A 217 20.88 21.11 2.22
CA MET A 217 21.12 19.86 2.94
C MET A 217 19.74 19.38 3.40
N LEU A 218 19.29 18.25 2.86
CA LEU A 218 18.06 17.60 3.32
C LEU A 218 18.19 17.31 4.81
N SER A 219 17.15 17.65 5.58
CA SER A 219 17.07 17.24 6.97
C SER A 219 17.11 15.71 7.06
N ASN A 220 17.54 15.17 8.20
CA ASN A 220 17.52 13.72 8.40
C ASN A 220 16.10 13.15 8.30
N GLU A 221 15.10 13.92 8.72
CA GLU A 221 13.68 13.58 8.56
C GLU A 221 13.26 13.47 7.09
N ASP A 222 13.67 14.42 6.24
CA ASP A 222 13.37 14.39 4.81
C ASP A 222 14.02 13.20 4.10
N LYS A 223 15.25 12.86 4.49
CA LYS A 223 15.94 11.67 3.97
C LYS A 223 15.21 10.39 4.36
N ASN A 224 14.72 10.32 5.59
CA ASN A 224 13.98 9.16 6.10
C ASN A 224 12.63 9.03 5.38
N ARG A 225 11.87 10.13 5.23
CA ARG A 225 10.61 10.14 4.48
C ARG A 225 10.81 9.72 3.02
N ARG A 226 11.85 10.22 2.35
CA ARG A 226 12.19 9.78 0.99
C ARG A 226 12.50 8.28 0.96
N LYS A 227 13.27 7.77 1.92
CA LYS A 227 13.63 6.34 1.99
C LYS A 227 12.41 5.45 2.20
N GLU A 228 11.50 5.80 3.11
CA GLU A 228 10.23 5.10 3.33
C GLU A 228 9.38 5.06 2.06
N ARG A 229 9.26 6.21 1.39
CA ARG A 229 8.51 6.34 0.14
C ARG A 229 9.04 5.41 -0.96
N LEU A 230 10.35 5.42 -1.19
CA LEU A 230 10.96 4.58 -2.23
C LEU A 230 10.92 3.08 -1.88
N ARG A 231 11.04 2.72 -0.60
CA ARG A 231 10.85 1.33 -0.14
C ARG A 231 9.44 0.84 -0.43
N PHE A 232 8.45 1.66 -0.07
CA PHE A 232 7.05 1.34 -0.37
C PHE A 232 6.81 1.24 -1.87
N ALA A 233 7.37 2.15 -2.68
CA ALA A 233 7.23 2.11 -4.14
C ALA A 233 7.77 0.81 -4.76
N ARG A 234 8.92 0.30 -4.28
CA ARG A 234 9.46 -1.00 -4.71
C ARG A 234 8.53 -2.15 -4.34
N PHE A 235 8.18 -2.24 -3.05
CA PHE A 235 7.26 -3.27 -2.56
C PHE A 235 5.96 -3.27 -3.37
N PHE A 236 5.34 -2.10 -3.50
CA PHE A 236 4.06 -1.91 -4.16
C PHE A 236 4.14 -2.25 -5.65
N GLY A 237 5.20 -1.81 -6.34
CA GLY A 237 5.46 -2.15 -7.74
C GLY A 237 5.52 -3.65 -7.98
N GLN A 238 6.19 -4.41 -7.11
CA GLN A 238 6.26 -5.87 -7.24
C GLN A 238 4.89 -6.57 -7.10
N LEU A 239 3.93 -6.00 -6.37
CA LEU A 239 2.60 -6.61 -6.22
C LEU A 239 1.79 -6.66 -7.52
N PHE A 240 2.16 -5.83 -8.50
CA PHE A 240 1.63 -5.83 -9.87
C PHE A 240 2.21 -6.94 -10.75
N LYS A 241 3.18 -7.72 -10.26
CA LYS A 241 3.61 -8.95 -10.95
C LYS A 241 2.40 -9.88 -11.06
N VAL A 242 1.94 -10.04 -12.29
CA VAL A 242 0.69 -10.73 -12.60
C VAL A 242 0.87 -12.22 -12.31
N THR A 243 0.30 -12.71 -11.21
CA THR A 243 -0.13 -14.11 -11.17
C THR A 243 -1.28 -14.22 -12.16
N SER A 244 -1.04 -14.94 -13.27
CA SER A 244 -1.78 -15.06 -14.55
C SER A 244 -3.31 -15.25 -14.52
N LEU A 245 -3.97 -15.16 -13.37
CA LEU A 245 -5.37 -15.51 -13.16
C LEU A 245 -6.32 -14.31 -13.00
N TYR A 246 -5.83 -13.08 -12.80
CA TYR A 246 -6.70 -11.92 -12.55
C TYR A 246 -6.27 -10.72 -13.39
N LEU A 247 -7.08 -10.38 -14.38
CA LEU A 247 -7.11 -9.04 -14.96
C LEU A 247 -7.86 -8.16 -13.97
N GLU A 248 -7.19 -7.14 -13.43
CA GLU A 248 -7.78 -6.11 -12.56
C GLU A 248 -8.69 -5.21 -13.40
N SER A 249 -9.85 -5.72 -13.82
CA SER A 249 -10.71 -5.06 -14.80
C SER A 249 -11.66 -4.02 -14.21
N ASN A 250 -11.54 -3.67 -12.91
CA ASN A 250 -12.34 -2.58 -12.31
C ASN A 250 -11.43 -1.53 -11.68
N LEU A 251 -11.47 -0.36 -12.34
CA LEU A 251 -10.95 1.01 -12.14
C LEU A 251 -10.14 1.42 -10.88
N ASP A 252 -10.30 0.79 -9.72
CA ASP A 252 -9.61 1.20 -8.48
C ASP A 252 -8.42 0.29 -8.17
N GLY A 253 -7.25 0.91 -8.06
CA GLY A 253 -5.97 0.29 -7.76
C GLY A 253 -5.26 -0.35 -8.94
N THR A 254 -5.66 0.01 -10.15
CA THR A 254 -4.93 -0.37 -11.36
C THR A 254 -3.56 0.31 -11.39
N PHE A 255 -2.64 -0.27 -12.16
CA PHE A 255 -1.32 0.30 -12.35
C PHE A 255 -1.42 1.71 -12.97
N GLU A 256 -2.33 1.88 -13.92
CA GLU A 256 -2.63 3.13 -14.61
C GLU A 256 -3.12 4.22 -13.65
N GLU A 257 -3.96 3.87 -12.68
CA GLU A 257 -4.40 4.81 -11.65
C GLU A 257 -3.24 5.25 -10.74
N CYS A 258 -2.37 4.31 -10.37
CA CYS A 258 -1.20 4.60 -9.54
C CYS A 258 -0.19 5.50 -10.29
N VAL A 259 0.00 5.27 -11.60
CA VAL A 259 0.81 6.13 -12.48
C VAL A 259 0.21 7.55 -12.52
N ARG A 260 -1.11 7.66 -12.71
CA ARG A 260 -1.82 8.94 -12.73
C ARG A 260 -1.57 9.72 -11.45
N GLU A 261 -1.78 9.10 -10.29
CA GLU A 261 -1.61 9.75 -8.99
C GLU A 261 -0.18 10.31 -8.81
N ALA A 262 0.84 9.56 -9.19
CA ALA A 262 2.23 10.01 -9.08
C ALA A 262 2.58 11.14 -10.06
N LEU A 263 2.01 11.15 -11.27
CA LEU A 263 2.22 12.22 -12.24
C LEU A 263 1.56 13.53 -11.80
N VAL A 264 0.33 13.45 -11.29
CA VAL A 264 -0.42 14.60 -10.77
C VAL A 264 0.31 15.22 -9.57
N THR A 265 0.76 14.40 -8.64
CA THR A 265 1.49 14.86 -7.43
C THR A 265 2.96 15.23 -7.69
N GLY A 266 3.49 14.94 -8.88
CA GLY A 266 4.88 15.23 -9.25
C GLY A 266 5.92 14.28 -8.64
N ASP A 267 5.50 13.14 -8.10
CA ASP A 267 6.37 12.12 -7.50
C ASP A 267 6.97 11.17 -8.55
N VAL A 268 7.76 11.77 -9.45
CA VAL A 268 8.49 11.09 -10.52
C VAL A 268 9.41 9.98 -10.01
N GLU A 269 10.01 10.17 -8.84
CA GLU A 269 11.02 9.26 -8.33
C GLU A 269 10.41 7.92 -7.91
N SER A 270 9.35 7.97 -7.09
CA SER A 270 8.64 6.77 -6.68
C SER A 270 7.97 6.10 -7.86
N LEU A 271 7.45 6.87 -8.83
CA LEU A 271 6.89 6.33 -10.07
C LEU A 271 7.91 5.45 -10.82
N LEU A 272 9.12 5.96 -11.04
CA LEU A 272 10.17 5.21 -11.75
C LEU A 272 10.58 3.94 -11.01
N VAL A 273 10.65 4.00 -9.68
CA VAL A 273 10.96 2.85 -8.83
C VAL A 273 9.84 1.81 -8.86
N MET A 274 8.58 2.25 -8.81
CA MET A 274 7.41 1.38 -8.92
C MET A 274 7.36 0.70 -10.29
N CYS A 275 7.58 1.44 -11.40
CA CYS A 275 7.61 0.88 -12.75
C CYS A 275 8.71 -0.17 -12.93
N GLU A 276 9.90 0.08 -12.38
CA GLU A 276 11.01 -0.88 -12.40
C GLU A 276 10.66 -2.17 -11.65
N ALA A 277 10.14 -2.04 -10.42
CA ALA A 277 9.74 -3.20 -9.62
C ALA A 277 8.58 -4.00 -10.25
N ALA A 278 7.68 -3.32 -10.95
CA ALA A 278 6.59 -3.92 -11.70
C ALA A 278 7.01 -4.51 -13.06
N GLU A 279 8.28 -4.35 -13.46
CA GLU A 279 8.80 -4.75 -14.78
C GLU A 279 8.01 -4.11 -15.95
N ARG A 280 7.50 -2.90 -15.74
CA ARG A 280 6.73 -2.13 -16.74
C ARG A 280 7.62 -1.08 -17.41
N PRO A 281 7.58 -0.97 -18.75
CA PRO A 281 8.36 0.03 -19.45
C PRO A 281 7.87 1.46 -19.13
N VAL A 282 8.82 2.37 -18.93
CA VAL A 282 8.52 3.79 -18.74
C VAL A 282 8.51 4.49 -20.09
N ASP A 283 7.31 4.65 -20.65
CA ASP A 283 7.02 5.54 -21.78
C ASP A 283 6.33 6.81 -21.27
N VAL A 284 7.12 7.89 -21.20
CA VAL A 284 6.67 9.17 -20.66
C VAL A 284 5.50 9.76 -21.46
N MET A 285 5.52 9.60 -22.80
CA MET A 285 4.48 10.19 -23.64
C MET A 285 3.17 9.42 -23.50
N SER A 286 3.23 8.09 -23.54
CA SER A 286 2.06 7.23 -23.31
C SER A 286 1.46 7.45 -21.90
N MET A 287 2.30 7.52 -20.86
CA MET A 287 1.84 7.78 -19.50
C MET A 287 1.17 9.15 -19.35
N CYS A 288 1.72 10.21 -19.95
CA CYS A 288 1.09 11.54 -19.91
C CYS A 288 -0.22 11.57 -20.72
N MET A 289 -0.24 10.95 -21.89
CA MET A 289 -1.42 10.87 -22.75
C MET A 289 -2.57 10.13 -22.05
N MET A 290 -2.28 9.05 -21.34
CA MET A 290 -3.25 8.30 -20.54
C MET A 290 -3.94 9.16 -19.48
N VAL A 291 -3.20 10.04 -18.80
CA VAL A 291 -3.77 10.95 -17.81
C VAL A 291 -4.63 12.02 -18.47
N ASN A 292 -4.16 12.61 -19.58
CA ASN A 292 -4.92 13.61 -20.33
C ASN A 292 -6.23 13.03 -20.89
N MET A 293 -6.19 11.83 -21.48
CA MET A 293 -7.38 11.16 -21.99
C MET A 293 -8.37 10.84 -20.86
N ALA A 294 -7.89 10.45 -19.68
CA ALA A 294 -8.76 10.23 -18.52
C ALA A 294 -9.43 11.54 -18.05
N ALA A 295 -8.71 12.67 -18.13
CA ALA A 295 -9.25 13.99 -17.85
C ALA A 295 -10.34 14.38 -18.87
N GLU A 296 -10.06 14.16 -20.16
CA GLU A 296 -11.02 14.42 -21.25
C GLU A 296 -12.27 13.55 -21.10
N GLN A 297 -12.12 12.27 -20.80
CA GLN A 297 -13.26 11.37 -20.55
C GLN A 297 -14.11 11.80 -19.36
N LEU A 298 -13.47 12.27 -18.28
CA LEU A 298 -14.19 12.83 -17.13
C LEU A 298 -14.91 14.12 -17.54
N TRP A 299 -14.25 15.01 -18.28
CA TRP A 299 -14.87 16.23 -18.81
C TRP A 299 -16.09 15.94 -19.67
N THR A 300 -15.98 15.03 -20.64
CA THR A 300 -17.12 14.62 -21.48
C THR A 300 -18.25 14.03 -20.65
N TYR A 301 -17.93 13.24 -19.61
CA TYR A 301 -18.93 12.72 -18.70
C TYR A 301 -19.65 13.83 -17.92
N LEU A 302 -18.91 14.82 -17.39
CA LEU A 302 -19.49 15.94 -16.66
C LEU A 302 -20.32 16.87 -17.54
N GLU A 303 -19.82 17.20 -18.74
CA GLU A 303 -20.56 18.03 -19.70
C GLU A 303 -21.87 17.38 -20.14
N THR A 304 -21.89 16.06 -20.29
CA THR A 304 -23.10 15.31 -20.68
C THR A 304 -23.95 14.88 -19.49
N PHE A 305 -23.50 15.16 -18.25
CA PHE A 305 -24.17 14.71 -17.03
C PHE A 305 -25.53 15.38 -16.83
N ASP A 306 -25.61 16.69 -17.09
CA ASP A 306 -26.85 17.45 -16.98
C ASP A 306 -27.85 17.06 -18.07
N ASP A 307 -27.37 16.81 -19.28
CA ASP A 307 -28.18 16.28 -20.39
C ASP A 307 -28.73 14.88 -20.07
N TRP A 308 -27.93 14.01 -19.44
CA TRP A 308 -28.35 12.68 -18.98
C TRP A 308 -29.37 12.72 -17.83
N LEU A 309 -29.16 13.62 -16.86
CA LEU A 309 -30.11 13.87 -15.77
C LEU A 309 -31.46 14.36 -16.30
N ALA A 310 -31.45 15.19 -17.34
CA ALA A 310 -32.66 15.72 -17.97
C ALA A 310 -33.39 14.69 -18.86
N THR A 311 -32.66 13.77 -19.50
CA THR A 311 -33.24 12.87 -20.52
C THR A 311 -33.65 11.49 -19.99
N ASP A 312 -32.93 10.88 -19.05
CA ASP A 312 -33.33 9.59 -18.45
C ASP A 312 -32.79 9.39 -17.02
N PRO A 313 -33.35 10.09 -16.02
CA PRO A 313 -32.87 10.01 -14.65
C PRO A 313 -33.12 8.62 -14.05
N THR A 314 -32.12 8.09 -13.33
CA THR A 314 -32.26 6.82 -12.59
C THR A 314 -33.33 6.92 -11.48
N PRO A 315 -33.93 5.81 -11.03
CA PRO A 315 -34.96 5.83 -9.98
C PRO A 315 -34.52 6.52 -8.68
N GLU A 316 -33.25 6.38 -8.30
CA GLU A 316 -32.65 7.06 -7.14
C GLU A 316 -32.49 8.57 -7.36
N GLN A 317 -32.14 8.99 -8.58
CA GLN A 317 -32.07 10.41 -8.95
C GLN A 317 -33.47 11.04 -9.01
N ARG A 318 -34.47 10.33 -9.54
CA ARG A 318 -35.89 10.78 -9.50
C ARG A 318 -36.38 10.96 -8.06
N ALA A 319 -36.01 10.07 -7.15
CA ALA A 319 -36.37 10.19 -5.73
C ALA A 319 -35.75 11.43 -5.06
N ARG A 320 -34.50 11.77 -5.39
CA ARG A 320 -33.84 12.99 -4.90
C ARG A 320 -34.39 14.26 -5.53
N MET A 321 -34.72 14.23 -6.82
CA MET A 321 -35.37 15.36 -7.50
C MET A 321 -36.76 15.62 -6.92
N ALA A 322 -37.56 14.58 -6.65
CA ALA A 322 -38.85 14.72 -5.97
C ALA A 322 -38.74 15.26 -4.53
N GLN A 323 -37.67 14.91 -3.80
CA GLN A 323 -37.38 15.49 -2.48
C GLN A 323 -36.94 16.96 -2.57
N ASN A 324 -36.13 17.31 -3.58
CA ASN A 324 -35.69 18.69 -3.80
C ASN A 324 -36.80 19.60 -4.32
N GLU A 325 -37.75 19.10 -5.12
CA GLU A 325 -38.93 19.85 -5.57
C GLU A 325 -39.84 20.25 -4.39
N GLN A 326 -39.94 19.42 -3.35
CA GLN A 326 -40.66 19.77 -2.12
C GLN A 326 -39.89 20.80 -1.26
N ALA A 327 -38.55 20.79 -1.28
CA ALA A 327 -37.73 21.77 -0.58
C ALA A 327 -37.66 23.13 -1.31
N GLN A 328 -37.77 23.15 -2.64
CA GLN A 328 -37.68 24.37 -3.44
C GLN A 328 -38.89 25.30 -3.32
N GLN A 329 -40.06 24.84 -2.84
CA GLN A 329 -41.16 25.74 -2.50
C GLN A 329 -40.92 26.57 -1.21
N GLN A 330 -39.89 26.26 -0.41
CA GLN A 330 -39.52 27.05 0.78
C GLN A 330 -38.20 27.83 0.66
N GLN A 331 -37.42 27.68 -0.42
CA GLN A 331 -36.07 28.27 -0.53
C GLN A 331 -35.88 29.39 -1.58
N GLN A 332 -36.96 30.01 -2.08
CA GLN A 332 -36.86 31.18 -2.98
C GLN A 332 -36.34 32.49 -2.31
N LEU A 333 -35.77 32.45 -1.10
CA LEU A 333 -35.36 33.65 -0.36
C LEU A 333 -33.88 33.73 0.03
N ASN A 334 -33.06 32.72 -0.25
CA ASN A 334 -31.61 32.83 -0.06
C ASN A 334 -30.89 32.26 -1.30
N GLY A 335 -30.22 33.14 -2.04
CA GLY A 335 -29.35 32.76 -3.15
C GLY A 335 -28.35 31.73 -2.68
N GLN A 336 -28.49 30.50 -3.16
CA GLN A 336 -27.52 29.45 -2.93
C GLN A 336 -26.35 29.69 -3.86
N GLU A 337 -25.20 30.03 -3.28
CA GLU A 337 -23.91 29.79 -3.93
C GLU A 337 -23.86 28.31 -4.33
N GLU A 338 -23.68 28.04 -5.63
CA GLU A 338 -23.38 26.71 -6.13
C GLU A 338 -22.16 26.18 -5.37
N LEU A 339 -22.38 25.17 -4.52
CA LEU A 339 -21.29 24.45 -3.89
C LEU A 339 -20.40 23.88 -5.02
N PRO A 340 -19.10 24.20 -5.06
CA PRO A 340 -18.23 23.70 -6.11
C PRO A 340 -18.26 22.16 -6.09
N PRO A 341 -18.15 21.51 -7.26
CA PRO A 341 -18.16 20.06 -7.32
C PRO A 341 -17.05 19.50 -6.41
N PRO A 342 -17.26 18.31 -5.82
CA PRO A 342 -16.28 17.70 -4.94
C PRO A 342 -14.89 17.67 -5.59
N GLU A 343 -13.83 17.88 -4.81
CA GLU A 343 -12.45 18.02 -5.32
C GLU A 343 -11.98 16.84 -6.18
N TRP A 344 -12.53 15.64 -5.97
CA TRP A 344 -12.25 14.45 -6.79
C TRP A 344 -12.87 14.49 -8.19
N LEU A 345 -13.83 15.39 -8.40
CA LEU A 345 -14.50 15.69 -9.67
C LEU A 345 -13.83 16.87 -10.40
N LEU A 346 -12.91 17.60 -9.75
CA LEU A 346 -12.27 18.77 -10.32
C LEU A 346 -11.19 18.36 -11.34
N PRO A 347 -11.27 18.86 -12.59
CA PRO A 347 -10.32 18.54 -13.66
C PRO A 347 -8.88 19.02 -13.40
N ASP A 348 -8.72 20.01 -12.51
CA ASP A 348 -7.41 20.46 -12.04
C ASP A 348 -6.61 19.34 -11.37
N ARG A 349 -7.27 18.30 -10.85
CA ARG A 349 -6.64 17.09 -10.34
C ARG A 349 -5.94 16.26 -11.44
N TYR A 350 -6.20 16.50 -12.71
CA TYR A 350 -5.58 15.75 -13.81
C TYR A 350 -4.50 16.53 -14.56
N LYS A 351 -4.13 17.73 -14.08
CA LYS A 351 -3.08 18.54 -14.71
C LYS A 351 -1.70 18.02 -14.32
N ILE A 352 -0.99 17.45 -15.29
CA ILE A 352 0.44 17.15 -15.15
C ILE A 352 1.21 18.44 -15.37
N THR A 353 2.03 18.84 -14.39
CA THR A 353 2.89 20.02 -14.56
C THR A 353 4.03 19.73 -15.56
N ASP A 354 4.41 20.75 -16.34
CA ASP A 354 5.53 20.63 -17.29
C ASP A 354 6.85 20.26 -16.59
N ASP A 355 7.05 20.73 -15.35
CA ASP A 355 8.18 20.34 -14.50
C ASP A 355 8.21 18.84 -14.24
N THR A 356 7.05 18.24 -13.90
CA THR A 356 6.93 16.78 -13.71
C THR A 356 7.34 16.04 -14.98
N LYS A 357 6.83 16.45 -16.14
CA LYS A 357 7.12 15.81 -17.43
C LYS A 357 8.61 15.91 -17.77
N LEU A 358 9.21 17.08 -17.57
CA LEU A 358 10.63 17.31 -17.80
C LEU A 358 11.49 16.45 -16.87
N ARG A 359 11.20 16.46 -15.57
CA ARG A 359 11.92 15.66 -14.56
C ARG A 359 11.83 14.17 -14.85
N LEU A 360 10.65 13.66 -15.20
CA LEU A 360 10.47 12.26 -15.57
C LEU A 360 11.29 11.90 -16.81
N THR A 361 11.27 12.76 -17.83
CA THR A 361 12.07 12.57 -19.06
C THR A 361 13.56 12.55 -18.76
N VAL A 362 14.05 13.53 -18.00
CA VAL A 362 15.48 13.68 -17.66
C VAL A 362 15.97 12.51 -16.81
N ILE A 363 15.26 12.16 -15.73
CA ILE A 363 15.67 11.06 -14.84
C ILE A 363 15.61 9.71 -15.57
N ASN A 364 14.57 9.45 -16.36
CA ASN A 364 14.47 8.23 -17.16
C ASN A 364 15.61 8.13 -18.19
N ARG A 365 15.95 9.22 -18.89
CA ARG A 365 17.08 9.26 -19.83
C ARG A 365 18.41 9.04 -19.14
N MET A 366 18.66 9.66 -17.99
CA MET A 366 19.88 9.44 -17.22
C MET A 366 20.00 7.97 -16.77
N LYS A 367 18.91 7.36 -16.32
CA LYS A 367 18.89 5.95 -15.91
C LYS A 367 19.23 5.01 -17.08
N LYS A 368 18.65 5.25 -18.26
CA LYS A 368 18.94 4.50 -19.49
C LYS A 368 20.37 4.73 -19.99
N GLY A 369 20.86 5.97 -19.93
CA GLY A 369 22.23 6.33 -20.32
C GLY A 369 23.28 5.66 -19.45
N ILE A 370 23.09 5.62 -18.12
CA ILE A 370 24.02 4.97 -17.19
C ILE A 370 24.06 3.44 -17.43
N HIS A 371 22.94 2.80 -17.76
CA HIS A 371 22.91 1.37 -18.12
C HIS A 371 23.56 1.09 -19.48
N GLY A 372 23.59 2.06 -20.39
CA GLY A 372 24.26 1.96 -21.69
C GLY A 372 25.79 2.13 -21.65
N PHE A 373 26.33 2.71 -20.58
CA PHE A 373 27.78 2.87 -20.38
C PHE A 373 28.43 1.71 -19.58
N MET A 374 27.64 0.79 -19.02
CA MET A 374 28.14 -0.38 -18.26
C MET A 374 27.94 -1.73 -19.00
N LYS A 375 27.61 -1.69 -20.30
CA LYS A 375 27.80 -2.80 -21.24
C LYS A 375 28.93 -2.43 -22.17
#